data_AF-A0A3B8M4L4-F1
#
_entry.id   AF-A0A3B8M4L4-F1
#
_cell.length_a   1.000
_cell.length_b   1.000
_cell.length_c   1.000
_cell.angle_alpha   90.00
_cell.angle_beta   90.00
_cell.angle_gamma   90.00
#
_symmetry.space_group_name_H-M   'P 1'
#
loop_
_entity.id
_entity.type
_entity.pdbx_description
1 polymer ?
#
loop_
_entity_poly.entity_id
_entity_poly.type
_entity_poly.pdbx_seq_one_letter_code
_entity_poly.pdbx_strand_id
1 'polypeptide(L)' 'MSDIHDIEFLGAQFALELESVEMARFTGVSGLGYETAVVEYQDSLMDGKLITRKRPGRTTFNDIVLKRGLS' A
#
# COMPACT_ATOMS: atom_id res chain seq x y z
N MET A 1 -27.82 -1.10 -2.97
CA MET A 1 -27.26 -1.53 -4.25
C MET A 1 -26.77 -0.27 -4.93
N SER A 2 -25.46 -0.02 -4.94
CA SER A 2 -24.90 1.08 -5.73
C SER A 2 -25.14 0.77 -7.20
N ASP A 3 -25.83 1.66 -7.90
CA ASP A 3 -26.02 1.54 -9.33
C ASP A 3 -24.64 1.50 -10.02
N ILE A 4 -24.51 0.74 -11.11
CA ILE A 4 -23.26 0.54 -11.87
C ILE A 4 -22.60 1.86 -12.29
N HIS A 5 -23.35 2.96 -12.30
CA HIS A 5 -22.89 4.31 -12.60
C HIS A 5 -21.97 4.92 -11.52
N ASP A 6 -22.03 4.48 -10.26
CA ASP A 6 -21.30 5.13 -9.16
C ASP A 6 -19.99 4.43 -8.77
N ILE A 7 -19.66 3.30 -9.43
CA ILE A 7 -18.48 2.48 -9.11
C ILE A 7 -17.19 3.29 -9.27
N GLU A 8 -17.13 4.21 -10.24
CA GLU A 8 -15.97 5.05 -10.51
C GLU A 8 -15.70 6.09 -9.41
N PHE A 9 -16.70 6.42 -8.59
CA PHE A 9 -16.60 7.42 -7.53
C PHE A 9 -16.35 6.83 -6.14
N LEU A 10 -16.15 5.52 -6.02
CA LEU A 10 -15.95 4.87 -4.73
C LEU A 10 -14.77 5.46 -3.94
N GLY A 11 -13.72 5.90 -4.63
CA GLY A 11 -12.56 6.55 -4.00
C GLY A 11 -12.81 7.97 -3.48
N ALA A 12 -13.90 8.63 -3.88
CA ALA A 12 -14.24 9.98 -3.47
C ALA A 12 -14.98 10.04 -2.12
N GLN A 13 -15.54 8.91 -1.67
CA GLN A 13 -16.28 8.82 -0.40
C GLN A 13 -15.45 8.07 0.64
N PHE A 14 -14.78 8.82 1.52
CA PHE A 14 -14.01 8.24 2.63
C PHE A 14 -14.06 9.11 3.90
N ALA A 15 -13.72 8.52 5.03
CA ALA A 15 -13.56 9.20 6.32
C ALA A 15 -12.28 8.70 6.99
N LEU A 16 -11.62 9.56 7.77
CA LEU A 16 -10.51 9.17 8.62
C LEU A 16 -10.98 9.11 10.07
N GLU A 17 -10.86 7.93 10.66
CA GLU A 17 -11.15 7.65 12.05
C GLU A 17 -9.86 7.23 12.76
N LEU A 18 -9.56 7.84 13.91
CA LEU A 18 -8.52 7.39 14.82
C LEU A 18 -9.17 7.13 16.17
N GLU A 19 -8.95 5.95 16.74
CA GLU A 19 -9.50 5.56 18.05
C GLU A 19 -11.02 5.77 18.18
N SER A 20 -11.78 5.47 17.12
CA SER A 20 -13.23 5.68 17.08
C SER A 20 -13.70 7.14 17.13
N VAL A 21 -12.78 8.08 16.88
CA VAL A 21 -13.09 9.50 16.70
C VAL A 21 -12.87 9.90 15.25
N GLU A 22 -13.90 10.45 14.62
CA GLU A 22 -13.78 11.06 13.30
C GLU A 22 -12.94 12.34 13.42
N MET A 23 -11.76 12.34 12.81
CA MET A 23 -10.79 13.41 13.02
C MET A 23 -11.14 14.66 12.21
N ALA A 24 -11.27 14.50 10.89
CA ALA A 24 -11.58 15.56 9.94
C ALA A 24 -11.98 14.98 8.59
N ARG A 25 -12.59 15.82 7.75
CA ARG A 25 -12.84 15.52 6.34
C ARG A 25 -11.65 15.97 5.50
N PHE A 26 -11.03 15.01 4.81
CA PHE A 26 -9.90 15.24 3.91
C PHE A 26 -10.37 15.17 2.46
N THR A 27 -9.69 15.92 1.58
CA THR A 27 -9.95 15.90 0.14
C THR A 27 -9.08 14.89 -0.61
N GLY A 28 -8.04 14.36 0.04
CA GLY A 28 -7.22 13.29 -0.52
C GLY A 28 -6.39 12.55 0.53
N VAL A 29 -6.15 11.27 0.25
CA VAL A 29 -5.30 10.36 1.03
C VAL A 29 -4.37 9.59 0.08
N SER A 30 -3.12 9.44 0.47
CA SER A 30 -2.12 8.65 -0.27
C SER A 30 -1.14 7.96 0.69
N GLY A 31 -0.36 7.01 0.19
CA GLY A 31 0.65 6.32 0.98
C GLY A 31 0.15 5.09 1.76
N LEU A 32 -1.09 4.65 1.51
CA LEU A 32 -1.61 3.38 2.03
C LEU A 32 -1.01 2.22 1.24
N GLY A 33 0.24 1.87 1.56
CA GLY A 33 0.98 0.81 0.89
C GLY A 33 2.15 0.32 1.73
N TYR A 34 2.64 -0.86 1.35
CA TYR A 34 3.85 -1.43 1.89
C TYR A 34 4.66 -2.04 0.76
N GLU A 35 5.97 -2.09 0.95
CA GLU A 35 6.91 -2.67 0.01
C GLU A 35 7.73 -3.74 0.72
N THR A 36 7.90 -4.90 0.08
CA THR A 36 8.74 -5.97 0.60
C THR A 36 9.95 -6.11 -0.30
N ALA A 37 11.14 -5.87 0.26
CA ALA A 37 12.39 -6.02 -0.48
C ALA A 37 12.54 -7.46 -0.98
N VAL A 38 13.13 -7.65 -2.17
CA VAL A 38 13.45 -8.99 -2.67
C VAL A 38 14.93 -9.26 -2.42
N VAL A 39 15.22 -10.28 -1.63
CA VAL A 39 16.59 -10.74 -1.36
C VAL A 39 16.90 -11.89 -2.31
N GLU A 40 17.93 -11.71 -3.13
CA GLU A 40 18.39 -12.72 -4.08
C GLU A 40 19.53 -13.55 -3.47
N TYR A 41 19.40 -14.87 -3.54
CA TYR A 41 20.42 -15.81 -3.08
C TYR A 41 20.85 -16.68 -4.24
N GLN A 42 22.15 -16.76 -4.52
CA GLN A 42 22.69 -17.62 -5.57
C GLN A 42 23.13 -18.95 -4.97
N ASP A 43 22.45 -20.02 -5.35
CA ASP A 43 22.77 -21.39 -5.01
C ASP A 43 23.50 -22.07 -6.18
N SER A 44 24.64 -22.69 -5.92
CA SER A 44 25.32 -23.57 -6.88
C SER A 44 24.89 -25.01 -6.66
N LEU A 45 24.23 -25.62 -7.65
CA LEU A 45 23.89 -27.03 -7.62
C LEU A 45 25.13 -27.90 -7.83
N MET A 46 25.03 -29.17 -7.43
CA MET A 46 26.06 -30.19 -7.65
C MET A 46 26.48 -30.36 -9.13
N ASP A 47 25.62 -29.97 -10.07
CA ASP A 47 25.84 -29.93 -11.54
C ASP A 47 26.51 -28.61 -12.02
N GLY A 48 26.95 -27.74 -11.11
CA GLY A 48 27.56 -26.44 -11.47
C GLY A 48 26.58 -25.39 -11.99
N LYS A 49 25.28 -25.71 -12.08
CA LYS A 49 24.23 -24.74 -12.42
C LYS A 49 23.98 -23.78 -11.27
N LEU A 50 24.00 -22.49 -11.57
CA LEU A 50 23.65 -21.42 -10.64
C LEU A 50 22.13 -21.16 -10.68
N ILE A 51 21.47 -21.20 -9.54
CA ILE A 51 20.06 -20.81 -9.39
C ILE A 51 19.98 -19.58 -8.51
N THR A 52 19.32 -18.52 -9.00
CA THR A 52 18.97 -17.35 -8.20
C THR A 52 17.62 -17.57 -7.53
N ARG A 53 17.60 -17.70 -6.21
CA ARG A 53 16.38 -17.80 -5.41
C ARG A 53 16.01 -16.43 -4.84
N LYS A 54 14.83 -15.95 -5.21
CA LYS A 54 14.23 -14.74 -4.65
C LYS A 54 13.51 -15.09 -3.34
N ARG A 55 13.83 -14.39 -2.26
CA ARG A 55 13.19 -14.52 -0.95
C ARG A 55 12.63 -13.17 -0.51
N PRO A 56 11.50 -13.14 0.21
CA PRO A 56 10.99 -11.91 0.80
C PRO A 56 11.98 -11.43 1.87
N GLY A 57 12.38 -10.17 1.75
CA GLY A 57 13.23 -9.44 2.67
C GLY A 57 12.42 -8.60 3.64
N ARG A 58 13.00 -7.48 4.07
CA ARG A 58 12.35 -6.53 4.98
C ARG A 58 11.15 -5.87 4.30
N THR A 59 10.03 -5.84 5.01
CA THR A 59 8.87 -5.03 4.65
C THR A 59 8.98 -3.63 5.24
N THR A 60 8.73 -2.61 4.42
CA THR A 60 8.67 -1.19 4.79
C THR A 60 7.29 -0.64 4.48
N PHE A 61 6.83 0.33 5.27
CA PHE A 61 5.54 0.97 5.10
C PHE A 61 5.74 2.39 4.58
N ASN A 62 4.85 2.82 3.70
CA ASN A 62 4.89 4.17 3.15
C ASN A 62 4.30 5.17 4.14
N ASP A 63 4.74 6.42 4.05
CA ASP A 63 4.19 7.51 4.86
C ASP A 63 2.78 7.84 4.39
N ILE A 64 1.84 7.92 5.34
CA ILE A 64 0.46 8.33 5.06
C ILE A 64 0.41 9.85 4.92
N VAL A 65 -0.06 10.32 3.77
CA VAL A 65 -0.18 11.74 3.47
C VAL A 65 -1.65 12.10 3.24
N LEU A 66 -2.12 13.11 3.97
CA LEU A 66 -3.49 13.60 3.93
C LEU A 66 -3.50 15.07 3.49
N LYS A 67 -4.47 15.43 2.64
CA LYS A 67 -4.64 16.80 2.15
C LYS A 67 -6.06 17.30 2.45
N ARG A 68 -6.16 18.56 2.87
CA ARG A 68 -7.43 19.28 3.01
C ARG A 68 -7.22 20.77 2.71
N GLY A 69 -8.28 21.46 2.33
CA GLY A 69 -8.26 22.92 2.24
C GLY A 69 -8.09 23.56 3.62
N LEU A 70 -7.43 24.72 3.66
CA LEU A 70 -7.45 25.58 4.85
C LEU A 70 -8.84 26.22 4.94
N SER A 71 -9.38 26.24 6.14
CA SER A 71 -10.61 26.97 6.48
C SER A 71 -10.27 28.25 7.22
#